data_AF-A0A1Z1W2U7-F1
#
_entry.id   AF-A0A1Z1W2U7-F1
#
_cell.length_a   1.000
_cell.length_b   1.000
_cell.length_c   1.000
_cell.angle_alpha   90.00
_cell.angle_beta   90.00
_cell.angle_gamma   90.00
#
_symmetry.space_group_name_H-M   'P 1'
#
loop_
_entity.id
_entity.type
_entity.pdbx_description
1 polymer ?
#
loop_
_entity_poly.entity_id
_entity_poly.type
_entity_poly.pdbx_seq_one_letter_code
_entity_poly.pdbx_strand_id
1 'polypeptide(L)'
;MMSKIRTSLVGAAALGTAVFALPAVGAQAQPAAPTTERTAVSSAGDVGAQAPTCWKKTIKIDGGKLKYKECSWNGKRSVTGTLNDTKGNGRCVHGKIVFVPSGVTDKYTDCGGKVTKISTGWWKAADAKVYLSG
;
A
#
# COMPACT_ATOMS: atom_id res chain seq x y z
N MET A 1 34.34 56.68 34.53
CA MET A 1 34.64 56.83 35.97
C MET A 1 33.62 56.02 36.78
N MET A 2 34.08 55.45 37.91
CA MET A 2 33.32 54.81 39.00
C MET A 2 32.64 53.44 38.79
N SER A 3 33.45 52.39 39.00
CA SER A 3 33.37 51.42 40.11
C SER A 3 32.05 51.24 40.89
N LYS A 4 31.60 49.97 41.02
CA LYS A 4 31.38 49.32 42.34
C LYS A 4 31.14 47.81 42.22
N ILE A 5 32.03 47.07 42.86
CA ILE A 5 31.95 45.63 43.19
C ILE A 5 30.88 45.43 44.26
N ARG A 6 30.04 44.40 44.14
CA ARG A 6 29.46 43.69 45.30
C ARG A 6 29.42 42.18 45.09
N THR A 7 30.27 41.54 45.88
CA THR A 7 30.27 40.17 46.34
C THR A 7 28.87 39.70 46.77
N SER A 8 28.48 38.50 46.35
CA SER A 8 27.81 37.54 47.23
C SER A 8 27.86 36.13 46.63
N LEU A 9 28.41 35.23 47.44
CA LEU A 9 28.51 33.79 47.28
C LEU A 9 27.18 33.17 47.74
N VAL A 10 26.51 32.39 46.89
CA VAL A 10 25.57 31.35 47.34
C VAL A 10 25.74 30.16 46.43
N GLY A 11 26.22 29.06 47.00
CA GLY A 11 26.31 27.77 46.34
C GLY A 11 24.94 27.12 46.18
N ALA A 12 24.82 26.29 45.16
CA ALA A 12 23.92 25.15 45.16
C ALA A 12 24.50 24.10 44.23
N ALA A 13 24.92 22.98 44.81
CA ALA A 13 25.21 21.76 44.08
C ALA A 13 23.93 21.31 43.37
N ALA A 14 23.98 21.13 42.05
CA ALA A 14 22.97 20.39 41.33
C ALA A 14 23.66 19.23 40.61
N LEU A 15 23.22 18.05 41.04
CA LEU A 15 23.63 16.70 40.68
C LEU A 15 23.72 16.49 39.16
N GLY A 16 24.71 15.70 38.78
CA GLY A 16 25.07 15.41 37.40
C GLY A 16 23.91 14.97 36.51
N THR A 17 23.82 15.63 35.36
CA THR A 17 23.17 15.08 34.17
C THR A 17 24.09 14.01 33.59
N ALA A 18 23.77 12.76 33.82
CA ALA A 18 24.30 11.65 33.03
C ALA A 18 23.90 11.89 31.56
N VAL A 19 24.89 12.22 30.73
CA VAL A 19 24.72 12.28 29.28
C VAL A 19 24.63 10.84 28.79
N PHE A 20 23.42 10.33 28.60
CA PHE A 20 23.22 9.14 27.77
C PHE A 20 23.48 9.55 26.31
N ALA A 21 24.68 9.26 25.83
CA ALA A 21 25.00 9.25 24.42
C ALA A 21 24.22 8.09 23.77
N LEU A 22 23.13 8.39 23.08
CA LEU A 22 22.49 7.43 22.18
C LEU A 22 23.39 7.25 20.94
N PRO A 23 23.62 6.01 20.48
CA PRO A 23 24.26 5.80 19.20
C PRO A 23 23.37 6.35 18.09
N ALA A 24 23.95 7.20 17.25
CA ALA A 24 23.38 7.66 16.00
C ALA A 24 23.15 6.46 15.07
N VAL A 25 21.94 5.91 15.11
CA VAL A 25 21.44 5.07 14.02
C VAL A 25 21.22 5.98 12.83
N GLY A 26 22.09 5.81 11.83
CA GLY A 26 21.95 6.44 10.53
C GLY A 26 20.56 6.16 9.98
N ALA A 27 19.86 7.23 9.61
CA ALA A 27 18.63 7.15 8.86
C ALA A 27 18.94 6.55 7.47
N GLN A 28 18.75 5.24 7.30
CA GLN A 28 18.44 4.71 5.99
C GLN A 28 16.98 5.06 5.71
N ALA A 29 16.79 5.96 4.75
CA ALA A 29 15.49 6.25 4.16
C ALA A 29 14.88 4.95 3.64
N GLN A 30 13.96 4.39 4.42
CA GLN A 30 13.17 3.24 4.05
C GLN A 30 12.09 3.75 3.07
N PRO A 31 12.01 3.23 1.83
CA PRO A 31 10.95 3.63 0.92
C PRO A 31 9.59 3.31 1.57
N ALA A 32 8.72 4.31 1.59
CA ALA A 32 7.38 4.22 2.15
C ALA A 32 6.64 3.03 1.53
N ALA A 33 6.41 2.00 2.36
CA ALA A 33 5.50 0.93 2.01
C ALA A 33 4.08 1.53 1.95
N PRO A 34 3.27 1.21 0.93
CA PRO A 34 1.91 1.69 0.87
C PRO A 34 1.12 1.17 2.08
N THR A 35 0.56 2.10 2.86
CA THR A 35 -0.35 1.82 3.98
C THR A 35 -1.60 1.15 3.43
N THR A 36 -1.58 -0.18 3.39
CA THR A 36 -2.78 -0.97 3.17
C THR A 36 -3.51 -1.00 4.50
N GLU A 37 -4.42 -0.05 4.71
CA GLU A 37 -5.34 -0.06 5.84
C GLU A 37 -6.24 -1.30 5.69
N ARG A 38 -5.81 -2.37 6.35
CA ARG A 38 -6.41 -3.70 6.24
C ARG A 38 -7.40 -3.84 7.39
N THR A 39 -8.63 -3.36 7.22
CA THR A 39 -9.73 -3.74 8.11
C THR A 39 -10.06 -5.22 7.82
N ALA A 40 -9.38 -6.11 8.54
CA ALA A 40 -9.66 -7.54 8.49
C ALA A 40 -11.00 -7.81 9.18
N VAL A 41 -12.07 -7.94 8.38
CA VAL A 41 -13.32 -8.51 8.87
C VAL A 41 -13.18 -10.03 8.84
N SER A 42 -12.83 -10.60 9.99
CA SER A 42 -12.92 -12.04 10.24
C SER A 42 -14.38 -12.45 10.27
N SER A 43 -14.77 -13.46 9.48
CA SER A 43 -15.99 -14.23 9.71
C SER A 43 -15.80 -15.65 9.19
N ALA A 44 -16.10 -16.58 10.10
CA ALA A 44 -15.92 -18.01 10.10
C ALA A 44 -16.81 -18.76 9.08
N GLY A 45 -16.47 -20.04 8.88
CA GLY A 45 -17.33 -21.05 8.26
C GLY A 45 -16.54 -22.02 7.40
N ASP A 46 -16.19 -23.18 7.95
CA ASP A 46 -15.79 -24.38 7.20
C ASP A 46 -16.94 -24.77 6.26
N VAL A 47 -16.90 -24.29 5.02
CA VAL A 47 -17.70 -24.80 3.90
C VAL A 47 -16.77 -25.72 3.13
N GLY A 48 -17.14 -27.00 3.03
CA GLY A 48 -16.34 -28.08 2.45
C GLY A 48 -15.57 -27.68 1.18
N ALA A 49 -14.40 -28.29 0.99
CA ALA A 49 -13.30 -27.97 0.06
C ALA A 49 -13.69 -27.79 -1.42
N GLN A 50 -14.52 -26.81 -1.73
CA GLN A 50 -14.85 -26.42 -3.09
C GLN A 50 -13.73 -25.50 -3.57
N ALA A 51 -13.02 -25.89 -4.63
CA ALA A 51 -11.97 -25.05 -5.17
C ALA A 51 -12.54 -23.75 -5.76
N PRO A 52 -11.83 -22.62 -5.66
CA PRO A 52 -12.25 -21.38 -6.30
C PRO A 52 -12.34 -21.57 -7.82
N THR A 53 -13.46 -21.17 -8.44
CA THR A 53 -13.59 -21.17 -9.90
C THR A 53 -12.93 -19.90 -10.43
N CYS A 54 -12.01 -20.03 -11.38
CA CYS A 54 -11.25 -18.90 -11.87
C CYS A 54 -11.19 -18.83 -13.39
N TRP A 55 -11.23 -17.61 -13.92
CA TRP A 55 -11.12 -17.33 -15.35
C TRP A 55 -10.07 -16.26 -15.62
N LYS A 56 -9.33 -16.45 -16.72
CA LYS A 56 -8.31 -15.52 -17.18
C LYS A 56 -8.92 -14.57 -18.21
N LYS A 57 -8.61 -13.28 -18.10
CA LYS A 57 -9.06 -12.22 -18.99
C LYS A 57 -7.89 -11.29 -19.32
N THR A 58 -8.02 -10.54 -20.39
CA THR A 58 -7.03 -9.53 -20.79
C THR A 58 -7.73 -8.33 -21.39
N ILE A 59 -7.40 -7.14 -20.92
CA ILE A 59 -7.85 -5.85 -21.47
C ILE A 59 -6.62 -5.17 -22.06
N LYS A 60 -6.77 -4.60 -23.26
CA LYS A 60 -5.72 -3.83 -23.94
C LYS A 60 -6.29 -2.49 -24.38
N ILE A 61 -5.51 -1.44 -24.19
CA ILE A 61 -5.74 -0.10 -24.72
C ILE A 61 -4.47 0.34 -25.46
N ASP A 62 -4.54 1.45 -26.17
CA ASP A 62 -3.36 2.04 -26.79
C ASP A 62 -2.36 2.48 -25.71
N GLY A 63 -1.21 1.80 -25.63
CA GLY A 63 -0.21 2.03 -24.59
C GLY A 63 -0.35 1.19 -23.32
N GLY A 64 -1.45 0.47 -23.10
CA GLY A 64 -1.67 -0.27 -21.85
C GLY A 64 -2.17 -1.69 -22.01
N LYS A 65 -1.73 -2.57 -21.12
CA LYS A 65 -2.17 -3.98 -21.08
C LYS A 65 -2.39 -4.45 -19.66
N LEU A 66 -3.59 -4.98 -19.39
CA LEU A 66 -3.93 -5.62 -18.13
C LEU A 66 -4.29 -7.09 -18.38
N LYS A 67 -3.46 -8.01 -17.91
CA LYS A 67 -3.78 -9.45 -17.87
C LYS A 67 -4.20 -9.81 -16.46
N TYR A 68 -5.36 -10.43 -16.28
CA TYR A 68 -5.82 -10.79 -14.94
C TYR A 68 -6.53 -12.14 -14.91
N LYS A 69 -6.57 -12.72 -13.72
CA LYS A 69 -7.30 -13.90 -13.33
C LYS A 69 -8.28 -13.45 -12.25
N GLU A 70 -9.56 -13.61 -12.54
CA GLU A 70 -10.63 -13.39 -11.59
C GLU A 70 -11.10 -14.75 -11.07
N CYS A 71 -11.27 -14.86 -9.77
CA CYS A 71 -11.71 -16.07 -9.09
C CYS A 71 -12.98 -15.78 -8.28
N SER A 72 -13.89 -16.74 -8.21
CA SER A 72 -15.05 -16.72 -7.34
C SER A 72 -15.08 -17.93 -6.43
N TRP A 73 -15.38 -17.68 -5.16
CA TRP A 73 -15.46 -18.71 -4.13
C TRP A 73 -16.35 -18.25 -2.98
N ASN A 74 -17.34 -19.05 -2.60
CA ASN A 74 -18.22 -18.81 -1.44
C ASN A 74 -18.80 -17.37 -1.39
N GLY A 75 -19.32 -16.86 -2.52
CA GLY A 75 -19.87 -15.50 -2.62
C GLY A 75 -18.84 -14.38 -2.52
N LYS A 76 -17.55 -14.73 -2.63
CA LYS A 76 -16.42 -13.79 -2.73
C LYS A 76 -15.85 -13.78 -4.14
N ARG A 77 -15.20 -12.68 -4.49
CA ARG A 77 -14.43 -12.48 -5.72
C ARG A 77 -13.01 -12.04 -5.36
N SER A 78 -12.06 -12.43 -6.20
CA SER A 78 -10.66 -12.02 -6.11
C SER A 78 -10.11 -11.79 -7.50
N VAL A 79 -9.31 -10.73 -7.69
CA VAL A 79 -8.66 -10.42 -8.95
C VAL A 79 -7.16 -10.34 -8.73
N THR A 80 -6.41 -11.08 -9.53
CA THR A 80 -4.94 -11.13 -9.53
C THR A 80 -4.41 -11.02 -10.94
N GLY A 81 -3.21 -10.49 -11.16
CA GLY A 81 -2.77 -10.23 -12.53
C GLY A 81 -1.56 -9.33 -12.65
N THR A 82 -1.39 -8.79 -13.86
CA THR A 82 -0.31 -7.88 -14.23
C THR A 82 -0.82 -6.73 -15.08
N LEU A 83 -0.53 -5.51 -14.64
CA LEU A 83 -0.68 -4.26 -15.37
C LEU A 83 0.68 -3.88 -15.97
N ASN A 84 0.67 -3.40 -17.21
CA ASN A 84 1.89 -3.02 -17.90
C ASN A 84 1.61 -1.86 -18.88
N ASP A 85 2.34 -0.77 -18.74
CA ASP A 85 2.56 0.20 -19.82
C ASP A 85 3.42 -0.47 -20.91
N THR A 86 2.87 -0.49 -22.12
CA THR A 86 3.49 -1.13 -23.29
C THR A 86 4.23 -0.15 -24.18
N LYS A 87 4.04 1.17 -23.98
CA LYS A 87 4.68 2.21 -24.80
C LYS A 87 5.95 2.74 -24.17
N GLY A 88 6.09 2.72 -22.84
CA GLY A 88 7.31 3.17 -22.16
C GLY A 88 7.66 4.63 -22.46
N ASN A 89 6.66 5.44 -22.79
CA ASN A 89 6.82 6.83 -23.22
C ASN A 89 6.55 7.84 -22.09
N GLY A 90 6.55 7.38 -20.84
CA GLY A 90 6.27 8.20 -19.65
C GLY A 90 4.79 8.46 -19.39
N ARG A 91 3.87 7.87 -20.17
CA ARG A 91 2.42 7.90 -19.87
C ARG A 91 2.08 6.77 -18.91
N CYS A 92 1.29 7.09 -17.89
CA CYS A 92 0.84 6.09 -16.93
C CYS A 92 -0.43 5.40 -17.40
N VAL A 93 -0.47 4.09 -17.21
CA VAL A 93 -1.65 3.25 -17.39
C VAL A 93 -2.23 2.98 -16.01
N HIS A 94 -3.55 3.09 -15.87
CA HIS A 94 -4.27 2.91 -14.61
C HIS A 94 -5.23 1.72 -14.71
N GLY A 95 -5.15 0.81 -13.74
CA GLY A 95 -6.11 -0.26 -13.52
C GLY A 95 -7.01 0.06 -12.33
N LYS A 96 -8.32 -0.17 -12.47
CA LYS A 96 -9.29 -0.02 -11.37
C LYS A 96 -10.15 -1.27 -11.28
N ILE A 97 -10.32 -1.81 -10.08
CA ILE A 97 -11.13 -2.99 -9.81
C ILE A 97 -12.19 -2.62 -8.79
N VAL A 98 -13.45 -2.81 -9.11
CA VAL A 98 -14.60 -2.46 -8.26
C VAL A 98 -15.39 -3.72 -7.95
N PHE A 99 -15.50 -4.04 -6.67
CA PHE A 99 -16.31 -5.15 -6.19
C PHE A 99 -17.75 -4.70 -5.95
N VAL A 100 -18.71 -5.36 -6.59
CA VAL A 100 -20.14 -5.04 -6.52
C VAL A 100 -20.87 -6.16 -5.78
N PRO A 101 -21.77 -5.88 -4.82
CA PRO A 101 -22.23 -4.56 -4.37
C PRO A 101 -21.43 -3.93 -3.23
N SER A 102 -20.33 -4.54 -2.78
CA SER A 102 -19.58 -4.04 -1.60
C SER A 102 -19.00 -2.64 -1.77
N GLY A 103 -18.76 -2.20 -3.01
CA GLY A 103 -18.18 -0.89 -3.33
C GLY A 103 -16.66 -0.82 -3.16
N VAL A 104 -16.02 -1.87 -2.63
CA VAL A 104 -14.58 -1.92 -2.43
C VAL A 104 -13.86 -1.71 -3.77
N THR A 105 -12.90 -0.80 -3.77
CA THR A 105 -12.19 -0.39 -4.99
C THR A 105 -10.69 -0.45 -4.78
N ASP A 106 -10.00 -1.24 -5.61
CA ASP A 106 -8.55 -1.27 -5.70
C ASP A 106 -8.07 -0.54 -6.96
N LYS A 107 -7.00 0.25 -6.82
CA LYS A 107 -6.41 1.03 -7.92
C LYS A 107 -4.94 0.69 -8.07
N TYR A 108 -4.49 0.59 -9.31
CA TYR A 108 -3.11 0.28 -9.69
C TYR A 108 -2.67 1.25 -10.78
N THR A 109 -1.41 1.62 -10.77
CA THR A 109 -0.82 2.55 -11.74
C THR A 109 0.53 2.00 -12.18
N ASP A 110 0.78 2.05 -13.49
CA ASP A 110 2.02 1.62 -14.12
C ASP A 110 2.51 2.71 -15.07
N CYS A 111 3.68 3.29 -14.80
CA CYS A 111 4.19 4.47 -15.53
C CYS A 111 5.40 4.15 -16.43
N GLY A 112 5.46 2.94 -16.99
CA GLY A 112 6.53 2.56 -17.91
C GLY A 112 7.84 2.33 -17.18
N GLY A 113 8.11 1.07 -16.83
CA GLY A 113 9.42 0.70 -16.29
C GLY A 113 9.49 -0.70 -15.70
N LYS A 114 8.39 -1.23 -15.17
CA LYS A 114 8.29 -2.59 -14.62
C LYS A 114 6.85 -3.08 -14.67
N VAL A 115 6.64 -4.38 -14.84
CA VAL A 115 5.30 -4.97 -14.76
C VAL A 115 4.74 -4.84 -13.33
N THR A 116 3.65 -4.09 -13.17
CA THR A 116 2.94 -3.95 -11.90
C THR A 116 2.05 -5.17 -11.63
N LYS A 117 2.32 -5.90 -10.55
CA LYS A 117 1.47 -7.02 -10.10
C LYS A 117 0.23 -6.48 -9.40
N ILE A 118 -0.93 -7.00 -9.77
CA ILE A 118 -2.20 -6.68 -9.11
C ILE A 118 -2.67 -7.87 -8.28
N SER A 119 -3.19 -7.60 -7.09
CA SER A 119 -3.76 -8.59 -6.19
C SER A 119 -4.70 -7.89 -5.21
N THR A 120 -6.00 -8.12 -5.37
CA THR A 120 -7.02 -7.49 -4.53
C THR A 120 -7.28 -8.27 -3.23
N GLY A 121 -6.95 -9.56 -3.19
CA GLY A 121 -7.46 -10.45 -2.15
C GLY A 121 -8.94 -10.82 -2.37
N TRP A 122 -9.52 -11.53 -1.39
CA TRP A 122 -10.89 -12.05 -1.45
C TRP A 122 -11.89 -11.10 -0.82
N TRP A 123 -12.82 -10.57 -1.62
CA TRP A 123 -13.86 -9.63 -1.18
C TRP A 123 -15.24 -10.21 -1.39
N LYS A 124 -16.16 -9.99 -0.44
CA LYS A 124 -17.58 -10.35 -0.62
C LYS A 124 -18.15 -9.50 -1.74
N ALA A 125 -18.51 -10.14 -2.85
CA ALA A 125 -18.96 -9.48 -4.05
C ALA A 125 -19.68 -10.48 -4.97
N ALA A 126 -20.77 -10.03 -5.57
CA ALA A 126 -21.41 -10.76 -6.66
C ALA A 126 -20.58 -10.66 -7.95
N ASP A 127 -19.88 -9.54 -8.15
CA ASP A 127 -19.10 -9.27 -9.37
C ASP A 127 -17.86 -8.41 -9.08
N ALA A 128 -16.84 -8.52 -9.94
CA ALA A 128 -15.63 -7.70 -9.91
C ALA A 128 -15.44 -6.98 -11.25
N LYS A 129 -15.79 -5.70 -11.30
CA LYS A 129 -15.68 -4.88 -12.51
C LYS A 129 -14.26 -4.34 -12.65
N VAL A 130 -13.59 -4.71 -13.74
CA VAL A 130 -12.20 -4.35 -14.01
C VAL A 130 -12.13 -3.32 -15.15
N TYR A 131 -11.43 -2.22 -14.92
CA TYR A 131 -11.26 -1.12 -15.85
C TYR A 131 -9.78 -0.86 -16.12
N LEU A 132 -9.48 -0.41 -17.34
CA LEU A 132 -8.14 -0.03 -17.79
C LEU A 132 -8.21 1.31 -18.53
N SER A 133 -7.34 2.26 -18.18
CA SER A 133 -7.21 3.58 -18.82
C SER A 133 -5.74 4.00 -18.96
N GLY A 134 -5.42 4.94 -19.85
CA GLY A 134 -4.06 5.46 -20.12
C GLY A 134 -4.08 6.83 -20.79
#